data_AF-A0A1H9I6Y2-F1
#
_entry.id   AF-A0A1H9I6Y2-F1
#
_cell.length_a   1.000
_cell.length_b   1.000
_cell.length_c   1.000
_cell.angle_alpha   90.00
_cell.angle_beta   90.00
_cell.angle_gamma   90.00
#
_symmetry.space_group_name_H-M   'P 1'
#
loop_
_entity.id
_entity.type
_entity.pdbx_description
1 polymer ?
#
loop_
_entity_poly.entity_id
_entity_poly.type
_entity_poly.pdbx_seq_one_letter_code
_entity_poly.pdbx_strand_id
1 'polypeptide(L)'
;MAGRSPIRLGRGDFILLPAADDFTMASVVPPQGGRLSLPTQVKPGVFHLGEPGTPDTRMLVGYCAFGSDDATLLVSLLPELVVVRGERRLTLLVELLSEEARAERPGRDVVLARLLEVLLIEAFRATTGPTAPPGLLRGLADERVAAALRRVHGEPAHPWTIGELAKASALSRSTFFDRFRREVGVRPMEYLLGWRMSLAKELLRSGDVSVSEVAERVGYSSQSTFSVAFARQVGMSPTAYARGRPVGSDHDFAGDDDQRPVLYRSDRYSWPRGGGI
;
A
#
# COMPACT_ATOMS: atom_id res chain seq x y z
N MET A 1 -4.34 -5.89 13.07
CA MET A 1 -3.73 -4.55 13.04
C MET A 1 -4.14 -3.84 14.32
N ALA A 2 -3.22 -3.17 15.00
CA ALA A 2 -3.54 -2.45 16.24
C ALA A 2 -4.67 -1.43 16.02
N GLY A 3 -5.63 -1.36 16.95
CA GLY A 3 -6.74 -0.39 16.90
C GLY A 3 -7.88 -0.69 15.92
N ARG A 4 -7.83 -1.78 15.14
CA ARG A 4 -8.95 -2.22 14.28
C ARG A 4 -9.71 -3.40 14.89
N SER A 5 -11.02 -3.43 14.69
CA SER A 5 -11.85 -4.59 15.05
C SER A 5 -11.40 -5.83 14.27
N PRO A 6 -11.33 -7.01 14.91
CA PRO A 6 -10.98 -8.25 14.23
C PRO A 6 -11.94 -8.56 13.08
N ILE A 7 -11.39 -9.04 11.97
CA ILE A 7 -12.15 -9.46 10.80
C ILE A 7 -12.11 -10.99 10.73
N ARG A 8 -13.28 -11.62 10.80
CA ARG A 8 -13.40 -13.08 10.63
C ARG A 8 -13.19 -13.44 9.17
N LEU A 9 -12.34 -14.41 8.89
CA LEU A 9 -12.08 -14.92 7.55
C LEU A 9 -12.79 -16.25 7.33
N GLY A 10 -13.23 -16.46 6.10
CA GLY A 10 -13.85 -17.66 5.59
C GLY A 10 -13.14 -18.16 4.34
N ARG A 11 -13.54 -19.35 3.90
CA ARG A 11 -13.01 -19.95 2.67
C ARG A 11 -13.34 -19.07 1.46
N GLY A 12 -12.34 -18.81 0.63
CA GLY A 12 -12.48 -18.03 -0.61
C GLY A 12 -12.40 -16.52 -0.41
N ASP A 13 -12.05 -16.07 0.79
CA ASP A 13 -11.75 -14.66 1.01
C ASP A 13 -10.37 -14.30 0.46
N PHE A 14 -10.29 -13.14 -0.15
CA PHE A 14 -9.05 -12.53 -0.60
C PHE A 14 -8.73 -11.31 0.28
N ILE A 15 -7.46 -11.21 0.69
CA ILE A 15 -6.96 -10.13 1.53
C ILE A 15 -5.74 -9.52 0.86
N LEU A 16 -5.75 -8.21 0.72
CA LEU A 16 -4.59 -7.44 0.29
C LEU A 16 -4.30 -6.35 1.32
N LEU A 17 -3.05 -6.28 1.74
CA LEU A 17 -2.49 -5.28 2.64
C LEU A 17 -1.45 -4.46 1.85
N PRO A 18 -1.84 -3.34 1.23
CA PRO A 18 -0.92 -2.54 0.41
C PRO A 18 0.27 -1.98 1.17
N ALA A 19 0.07 -1.66 2.45
CA ALA A 19 1.11 -1.30 3.41
C ALA A 19 0.94 -2.16 4.67
N ALA A 20 1.68 -3.26 4.76
CA ALA A 20 1.69 -4.10 5.97
C ALA A 20 2.87 -3.69 6.86
N ASP A 21 2.64 -2.77 7.81
CA ASP A 21 3.63 -2.49 8.85
C ASP A 21 3.60 -3.57 9.94
N ASP A 22 2.40 -3.99 10.37
CA ASP A 22 2.20 -5.11 11.31
C ASP A 22 0.75 -5.63 11.24
N PHE A 23 0.59 -6.95 11.21
CA PHE A 23 -0.71 -7.61 11.32
C PHE A 23 -0.60 -8.91 12.10
N THR A 24 -1.70 -9.26 12.76
CA THR A 24 -1.81 -10.52 13.49
C THR A 24 -2.99 -11.30 12.92
N MET A 25 -2.79 -12.59 12.77
CA MET A 25 -3.85 -13.55 12.50
C MET A 25 -3.91 -14.53 13.64
N ALA A 26 -5.12 -14.91 14.03
CA ALA A 26 -5.36 -15.86 15.11
C ALA A 26 -6.52 -16.78 14.73
N SER A 27 -6.52 -17.98 15.31
CA SER A 27 -7.69 -18.86 15.24
C SER A 27 -8.88 -18.20 15.92
N VAL A 28 -10.09 -18.52 15.45
CA VAL A 28 -11.34 -18.06 16.07
C VAL A 28 -11.43 -18.51 17.51
N VAL A 29 -10.91 -19.71 17.80
CA VAL A 29 -10.69 -20.21 19.15
C VAL A 29 -9.17 -20.25 19.37
N PRO A 30 -8.58 -19.29 20.09
CA PRO A 30 -7.14 -19.27 20.28
C PRO A 30 -6.71 -20.48 21.14
N PRO A 31 -5.53 -21.06 20.88
CA PRO A 31 -4.97 -22.12 21.72
C PRO A 31 -4.74 -21.60 23.15
N GLN A 32 -4.82 -22.50 24.12
CA GLN A 32 -4.64 -22.17 25.54
C GLN A 32 -3.29 -21.48 25.77
N GLY A 33 -3.31 -20.37 26.51
CA GLY A 33 -2.11 -19.59 26.83
C GLY A 33 -1.75 -18.47 25.85
N GLY A 34 -2.51 -18.26 24.77
CA GLY A 34 -2.39 -17.06 23.93
C GLY A 34 -1.02 -16.87 23.26
N ARG A 35 -0.26 -17.94 23.08
CA ARG A 35 1.11 -17.88 22.54
C ARG A 35 1.10 -17.55 21.05
N LEU A 36 1.91 -16.57 20.66
CA LEU A 36 2.30 -16.39 19.27
C LEU A 36 3.08 -17.62 18.83
N SER A 37 2.59 -18.31 17.82
CA SER A 37 3.27 -19.48 17.24
C SER A 37 4.32 -19.01 16.26
N LEU A 38 5.57 -19.46 16.45
CA LEU A 38 6.61 -19.22 15.46
C LEU A 38 6.35 -20.13 14.24
N PRO A 39 6.41 -19.60 13.01
CA PRO A 39 6.23 -20.41 11.80
C PRO A 39 7.29 -21.51 11.72
N THR A 40 6.85 -22.75 11.52
CA THR A 40 7.76 -23.88 11.25
C THR A 40 7.68 -24.24 9.78
N GLN A 41 8.82 -24.22 9.08
CA GLN A 41 8.86 -24.60 7.67
C GLN A 41 8.74 -26.13 7.54
N VAL A 42 7.75 -26.60 6.80
CA VAL A 42 7.52 -28.04 6.57
C VAL A 42 8.03 -28.49 5.20
N LYS A 43 8.02 -27.59 4.20
CA LYS A 43 8.60 -27.75 2.86
C LYS A 43 9.06 -26.38 2.34
N PRO A 44 9.91 -26.30 1.29
CA PRO A 44 10.25 -25.02 0.67
C PRO A 44 9.00 -24.18 0.38
N GLY A 45 8.95 -22.95 0.91
CA GLY A 45 7.80 -22.04 0.78
C GLY A 45 6.51 -22.43 1.53
N VAL A 46 6.47 -23.53 2.29
CA VAL A 46 5.29 -23.97 3.05
C VAL A 46 5.60 -23.94 4.55
N PHE A 47 4.81 -23.16 5.28
CA PHE A 47 4.96 -22.94 6.72
C PHE A 47 3.71 -23.41 7.47
N HIS A 48 3.93 -24.03 8.62
CA HIS A 48 2.88 -24.40 9.58
C HIS A 48 2.93 -23.45 10.76
N LEU A 49 1.78 -22.93 11.17
CA LEU A 49 1.61 -22.11 12.37
C LEU A 49 0.65 -22.80 13.33
N GLY A 50 1.03 -22.87 14.61
CA GLY A 50 0.26 -23.56 15.64
C GLY A 50 0.77 -24.98 15.90
N GLU A 51 -0.05 -25.79 16.55
CA GLU A 51 0.29 -27.17 16.90
C GLU A 51 0.41 -28.07 15.66
N PRO A 52 1.35 -29.01 15.61
CA PRO A 52 1.48 -29.96 14.50
C PRO A 52 0.19 -30.77 14.29
N GLY A 53 -0.21 -30.97 13.03
CA GLY A 53 -1.40 -31.77 12.71
C GLY A 53 -2.12 -31.28 11.45
N THR A 54 -3.38 -31.67 11.31
CA THR A 54 -4.24 -31.19 10.22
C THR A 54 -4.53 -29.71 10.43
N PRO A 55 -4.21 -28.83 9.45
CA PRO A 55 -4.44 -27.40 9.61
C PRO A 55 -5.94 -27.06 9.52
N ASP A 56 -6.42 -26.22 10.44
CA ASP A 56 -7.78 -25.66 10.40
C ASP A 56 -8.00 -24.72 9.21
N THR A 57 -6.92 -24.12 8.71
CA THR A 57 -6.94 -23.14 7.62
C THR A 57 -5.67 -23.25 6.79
N ARG A 58 -5.79 -23.10 5.47
CA ARG A 58 -4.67 -22.97 4.55
C ARG A 58 -4.76 -21.62 3.85
N MET A 59 -3.63 -20.95 3.72
CA MET A 59 -3.54 -19.65 3.07
C MET A 59 -2.41 -19.66 2.06
N LEU A 60 -2.64 -19.05 0.90
CA LEU A 60 -1.56 -18.63 0.02
C LEU A 60 -1.18 -17.21 0.40
N VAL A 61 0.08 -17.00 0.77
CA VAL A 61 0.61 -15.69 1.14
C VAL A 61 1.69 -15.31 0.15
N GLY A 62 1.54 -14.12 -0.44
CA GLY A 62 2.52 -13.51 -1.32
C GLY A 62 2.88 -12.12 -0.81
N TYR A 63 4.10 -11.70 -1.10
CA TYR A 63 4.54 -10.32 -0.91
C TYR A 63 4.99 -9.77 -2.25
N CYS A 64 4.50 -8.59 -2.60
CA CYS A 64 4.88 -7.87 -3.79
C CYS A 64 5.59 -6.59 -3.36
N ALA A 65 6.77 -6.34 -3.93
CA ALA A 65 7.40 -5.04 -3.87
C ALA A 65 7.17 -4.32 -5.21
N PHE A 66 6.93 -3.02 -5.14
CA PHE A 66 6.94 -2.18 -6.32
C PHE A 66 8.41 -1.87 -6.68
N GLY A 67 8.75 -1.99 -7.95
CA GLY A 67 10.11 -1.78 -8.45
C GLY A 67 10.46 -0.32 -8.74
N SER A 68 9.61 0.65 -8.40
CA SER A 68 9.81 2.07 -8.66
C SER A 68 9.88 2.88 -7.37
N ASP A 69 10.58 4.01 -7.40
CA ASP A 69 10.64 4.94 -6.26
C ASP A 69 9.24 5.51 -5.92
N ASP A 70 8.35 5.61 -6.93
CA ASP A 70 6.95 6.05 -6.80
C ASP A 70 6.06 5.06 -6.00
N ALA A 71 6.60 3.90 -5.64
CA ALA A 71 5.92 2.88 -4.84
C ALA A 71 5.29 3.45 -3.57
N THR A 72 6.03 4.30 -2.86
CA THR A 72 5.57 4.80 -1.56
C THR A 72 4.36 5.72 -1.72
N LEU A 73 4.35 6.48 -2.82
CA LEU A 73 3.28 7.39 -3.17
C LEU A 73 2.01 6.63 -3.54
N LEU A 74 2.12 5.62 -4.40
CA LEU A 74 1.02 4.73 -4.75
C LEU A 74 0.49 3.98 -3.52
N VAL A 75 1.36 3.41 -2.69
CA VAL A 75 0.98 2.69 -1.47
C VAL A 75 0.27 3.60 -0.47
N SER A 76 0.70 4.86 -0.32
CA SER A 76 0.06 5.83 0.57
C SER A 76 -1.38 6.20 0.17
N LEU A 77 -1.70 5.96 -1.10
CA LEU A 77 -2.98 6.26 -1.71
C LEU A 77 -3.94 5.06 -1.70
N LEU A 78 -3.43 3.85 -1.48
CA LEU A 78 -4.22 2.63 -1.42
C LEU A 78 -4.86 2.45 -0.03
N PRO A 79 -6.02 1.79 0.07
CA PRO A 79 -6.59 1.44 1.36
C PRO A 79 -5.63 0.54 2.14
N GLU A 80 -5.50 0.77 3.45
CA GLU A 80 -4.62 -0.05 4.31
C GLU A 80 -4.96 -1.56 4.27
N LEU A 81 -6.22 -1.88 4.00
CA LEU A 81 -6.72 -3.24 3.96
C LEU A 81 -7.85 -3.36 2.93
N VAL A 82 -7.68 -4.30 2.01
CA VAL A 82 -8.70 -4.76 1.07
C VAL A 82 -9.14 -6.16 1.50
N VAL A 83 -10.44 -6.33 1.70
CA VAL A 83 -11.05 -7.64 1.95
C VAL A 83 -12.13 -7.86 0.91
N VAL A 84 -11.97 -8.90 0.09
CA VAL A 84 -12.93 -9.30 -0.91
C VAL A 84 -13.49 -10.67 -0.54
N ARG A 85 -14.81 -10.80 -0.55
CA ARG A 85 -15.54 -11.99 -0.10
C ARG A 85 -16.20 -12.66 -1.28
N GLY A 86 -15.94 -13.96 -1.49
CA GLY A 86 -16.67 -14.78 -2.46
C GLY A 86 -16.52 -14.38 -3.92
N GLU A 87 -15.46 -13.64 -4.28
CA GLU A 87 -15.24 -13.19 -5.65
C GLU A 87 -14.56 -14.27 -6.48
N ARG A 88 -15.35 -14.98 -7.30
CA ARG A 88 -14.90 -16.14 -8.07
C ARG A 88 -13.68 -15.82 -8.93
N ARG A 89 -13.62 -14.62 -9.52
CA ARG A 89 -12.53 -14.24 -10.42
C ARG A 89 -11.20 -14.14 -9.69
N LEU A 90 -11.17 -13.61 -8.47
CA LEU A 90 -9.97 -13.58 -7.63
C LEU A 90 -9.55 -14.99 -7.22
N THR A 91 -10.49 -15.85 -6.84
CA THR A 91 -10.19 -17.25 -6.49
C THR A 91 -9.48 -17.97 -7.63
N LEU A 92 -9.97 -17.84 -8.86
CA LEU A 92 -9.35 -18.44 -10.05
C LEU A 92 -7.94 -17.90 -10.32
N LEU A 93 -7.72 -16.59 -10.13
CA LEU A 93 -6.39 -15.99 -10.31
C LEU A 93 -5.39 -16.48 -9.26
N VAL A 94 -5.83 -16.64 -8.01
CA VAL A 94 -5.00 -17.19 -6.92
C VAL A 94 -4.64 -18.65 -7.19
N GLU A 95 -5.58 -19.45 -7.73
CA GLU A 95 -5.32 -20.83 -8.14
C GLU A 95 -4.28 -20.89 -9.26
N LEU A 96 -4.45 -20.10 -10.33
CA LEU A 96 -3.49 -20.03 -11.44
C LEU A 96 -2.10 -19.56 -10.98
N LEU A 97 -2.03 -18.55 -10.11
CA LEU A 97 -0.76 -18.10 -9.51
C LEU A 97 -0.09 -19.20 -8.70
N SER A 98 -0.88 -19.96 -7.93
CA SER A 98 -0.38 -21.06 -7.12
C SER A 98 0.16 -22.21 -7.95
N GLU A 99 -0.47 -22.50 -9.09
CA GLU A 99 -0.02 -23.51 -10.04
C GLU A 99 1.28 -23.06 -10.73
N GLU A 100 1.31 -21.83 -11.23
CA GLU A 100 2.49 -21.28 -11.91
C GLU A 100 3.69 -21.18 -10.96
N ALA A 101 3.48 -20.73 -9.72
CA ALA A 101 4.56 -20.60 -8.73
C ALA A 101 5.19 -21.93 -8.32
N ARG A 102 4.47 -23.04 -8.45
CA ARG A 102 4.97 -24.39 -8.16
C ARG A 102 5.58 -25.08 -9.38
N ALA A 103 5.33 -24.55 -10.57
CA ALA A 103 5.81 -25.14 -11.81
C ALA A 103 7.18 -24.55 -12.18
N GLU A 104 8.14 -25.39 -12.53
CA GLU A 104 9.44 -24.96 -13.07
C GLU A 104 9.40 -24.94 -14.60
N ARG A 105 8.61 -23.99 -15.14
CA ARG A 105 8.41 -23.84 -16.59
C ARG A 105 9.16 -22.64 -17.13
N PRO A 106 9.69 -22.69 -18.38
CA PRO A 106 10.22 -21.50 -19.04
C PRO A 106 9.18 -20.38 -19.09
N GLY A 107 9.60 -19.16 -18.75
CA GLY A 107 8.72 -17.98 -18.72
C GLY A 107 7.87 -17.82 -17.45
N ARG A 108 8.03 -18.68 -16.44
CA ARG A 108 7.30 -18.64 -15.16
C ARG A 108 7.21 -17.24 -14.57
N ASP A 109 8.34 -16.56 -14.42
CA ASP A 109 8.40 -15.28 -13.72
C ASP A 109 7.63 -14.17 -14.47
N VAL A 110 7.62 -14.23 -15.81
CA VAL A 110 6.83 -13.31 -16.65
C VAL A 110 5.33 -13.58 -16.47
N VAL A 111 4.93 -14.86 -16.45
CA VAL A 111 3.52 -15.24 -16.22
C VAL A 111 3.07 -14.83 -14.82
N LEU A 112 3.87 -15.10 -13.80
CA LEU A 112 3.61 -14.69 -12.42
C LEU A 112 3.43 -13.18 -12.30
N ALA A 113 4.33 -12.39 -12.91
CA ALA A 113 4.22 -10.94 -12.90
C ALA A 113 2.89 -10.46 -13.50
N ARG A 114 2.48 -11.00 -14.67
CA ARG A 114 1.22 -10.63 -15.31
C ARG A 114 -0.02 -11.08 -14.55
N LEU A 115 0.02 -12.28 -13.97
CA LEU A 115 -1.09 -12.77 -13.13
C LEU A 115 -1.22 -11.94 -11.85
N LEU A 116 -0.11 -11.53 -11.23
CA LEU A 116 -0.10 -10.63 -10.07
C LEU A 116 -0.67 -9.25 -10.41
N GLU A 117 -0.30 -8.66 -11.56
CA GLU A 117 -0.88 -7.41 -12.04
C GLU A 117 -2.41 -7.51 -12.18
N VAL A 118 -2.89 -8.59 -12.82
CA VAL A 118 -4.33 -8.82 -13.00
C VAL A 118 -5.01 -9.03 -11.65
N LEU A 119 -4.42 -9.82 -10.74
CA LEU A 119 -4.94 -10.05 -9.39
C LEU A 119 -5.12 -8.74 -8.62
N LEU A 120 -4.12 -7.84 -8.64
CA LEU A 120 -4.19 -6.54 -7.96
C LEU A 120 -5.29 -5.66 -8.54
N ILE A 121 -5.40 -5.61 -9.87
CA ILE A 121 -6.46 -4.83 -10.55
C ILE A 121 -7.86 -5.36 -10.15
N GLU A 122 -8.05 -6.67 -10.16
CA GLU A 122 -9.33 -7.30 -9.78
C GLU A 122 -9.63 -7.07 -8.30
N ALA A 123 -8.62 -7.14 -7.42
CA ALA A 123 -8.79 -6.87 -6.01
C ALA A 123 -9.29 -5.45 -5.75
N PHE A 124 -8.69 -4.46 -6.43
CA PHE A 124 -9.13 -3.07 -6.31
C PHE A 124 -10.53 -2.86 -6.90
N ARG A 125 -10.84 -3.43 -8.07
CA ARG A 125 -12.19 -3.34 -8.66
C ARG A 125 -13.27 -3.96 -7.79
N ALA A 126 -12.97 -5.07 -7.11
CA ALA A 126 -13.94 -5.69 -6.20
C ALA A 126 -14.25 -4.81 -4.97
N THR A 127 -13.42 -3.80 -4.68
CA THR A 127 -13.67 -2.80 -3.62
C THR A 127 -14.38 -1.55 -4.11
N THR A 128 -14.69 -1.43 -5.39
CA THR A 128 -15.36 -0.26 -5.96
C THR A 128 -16.85 -0.53 -6.18
N GLY A 129 -17.63 -0.47 -5.10
CA GLY A 129 -19.08 -0.68 -5.13
C GLY A 129 -19.85 0.36 -4.30
N PRO A 130 -21.19 0.37 -4.35
CA PRO A 130 -22.01 1.37 -3.63
C PRO A 130 -21.79 1.37 -2.11
N THR A 131 -21.39 0.22 -1.55
CA THR A 131 -21.12 0.02 -0.13
C THR A 131 -19.66 0.23 0.26
N ALA A 132 -18.79 0.54 -0.71
CA ALA A 132 -17.38 0.78 -0.45
C ALA A 132 -17.19 2.03 0.44
N PRO A 133 -16.25 2.00 1.39
CA PRO A 133 -15.94 3.20 2.15
C PRO A 133 -15.40 4.31 1.22
N PRO A 134 -15.64 5.59 1.55
CA PRO A 134 -15.00 6.71 0.86
C PRO A 134 -13.48 6.54 0.83
N GLY A 135 -12.86 6.87 -0.29
CA GLY A 135 -11.41 6.73 -0.49
C GLY A 135 -11.01 6.80 -1.96
N LEU A 136 -9.72 6.65 -2.25
CA LEU A 136 -9.22 6.79 -3.62
C LEU A 136 -9.89 5.82 -4.59
N LEU A 137 -9.97 4.53 -4.24
CA LEU A 137 -10.53 3.51 -5.13
C LEU A 137 -11.99 3.83 -5.49
N ARG A 138 -12.79 4.23 -4.50
CA ARG A 138 -14.17 4.67 -4.72
C ARG A 138 -14.25 5.94 -5.57
N GLY A 139 -13.34 6.89 -5.35
CA GLY A 139 -13.21 8.09 -6.19
C GLY A 139 -12.81 7.79 -7.64
N LEU A 140 -11.93 6.80 -7.87
CA LEU A 140 -11.53 6.36 -9.21
C LEU A 140 -12.61 5.57 -9.93
N ALA A 141 -13.55 4.97 -9.20
CA ALA A 141 -14.70 4.27 -9.76
C ALA A 141 -15.83 5.21 -10.19
N ASP A 142 -15.90 6.41 -9.61
CA ASP A 142 -16.82 7.45 -10.06
C ASP A 142 -16.22 8.20 -11.26
N GLU A 143 -16.78 7.99 -12.46
CA GLU A 143 -16.24 8.55 -13.71
C GLU A 143 -15.97 10.07 -13.67
N ARG A 144 -16.82 10.82 -12.98
CA ARG A 144 -16.73 12.29 -12.89
C ARG A 144 -15.60 12.69 -11.94
N VAL A 145 -15.49 12.03 -10.79
CA VAL A 145 -14.40 12.27 -9.82
C VAL A 145 -13.06 11.78 -10.36
N ALA A 146 -13.04 10.61 -11.00
CA ALA A 146 -11.86 10.02 -11.64
C ALA A 146 -11.24 10.94 -12.70
N ALA A 147 -12.05 11.74 -13.41
CA ALA A 147 -11.53 12.73 -14.35
C ALA A 147 -10.69 13.81 -13.66
N ALA A 148 -11.14 14.34 -12.51
CA ALA A 148 -10.38 15.32 -11.73
C ALA A 148 -9.15 14.69 -11.06
N LEU A 149 -9.28 13.47 -10.51
CA LEU A 149 -8.15 12.74 -9.91
C LEU A 149 -7.02 12.53 -10.93
N ARG A 150 -7.34 12.10 -12.16
CA ARG A 150 -6.35 11.95 -13.23
C ARG A 150 -5.60 13.25 -13.54
N ARG A 151 -6.28 14.40 -13.52
CA ARG A 151 -5.64 15.72 -13.71
C ARG A 151 -4.71 16.08 -12.56
N VAL A 152 -5.16 15.90 -11.33
CA VAL A 152 -4.35 16.14 -10.12
C VAL A 152 -3.10 15.27 -10.09
N HIS A 153 -3.24 13.99 -10.48
CA HIS A 153 -2.12 13.04 -10.52
C HIS A 153 -1.15 13.31 -11.68
N GLY A 154 -1.66 13.65 -12.86
CA GLY A 154 -0.83 13.91 -14.04
C GLY A 154 -0.10 15.25 -14.01
N GLU A 155 -0.68 16.27 -13.37
CA GLU A 155 -0.14 17.64 -13.36
C GLU A 155 -0.12 18.22 -11.92
N PRO A 156 0.66 17.64 -10.99
CA PRO A 156 0.67 18.05 -9.58
C PRO A 156 1.13 19.50 -9.38
N ALA A 157 2.03 19.98 -10.23
CA ALA A 157 2.58 21.33 -10.15
C ALA A 157 1.58 22.42 -10.58
N HIS A 158 0.57 22.08 -11.39
CA HIS A 158 -0.43 23.03 -11.87
C HIS A 158 -1.21 23.64 -10.69
N PRO A 159 -1.43 24.97 -10.64
CA PRO A 159 -2.14 25.64 -9.55
C PRO A 159 -3.66 25.42 -9.63
N TRP A 160 -4.07 24.14 -9.55
CA TRP A 160 -5.46 23.71 -9.67
C TRP A 160 -6.39 24.51 -8.76
N THR A 161 -7.45 25.03 -9.35
CA THR A 161 -8.59 25.62 -8.65
C THR A 161 -9.76 24.65 -8.61
N ILE A 162 -10.66 24.83 -7.63
CA ILE A 162 -11.94 24.10 -7.60
C ILE A 162 -12.71 24.29 -8.91
N GLY A 163 -12.62 25.48 -9.54
CA GLY A 163 -13.27 25.77 -10.80
C GLY A 163 -12.76 24.90 -11.96
N GLU A 164 -11.44 24.75 -12.09
CA GLU A 164 -10.83 23.91 -13.13
C GLU A 164 -11.11 22.44 -12.91
N LEU A 165 -11.01 21.95 -11.67
CA LEU A 165 -11.31 20.55 -11.35
C LEU A 165 -12.79 20.22 -11.60
N ALA A 166 -13.71 21.11 -11.21
CA ALA A 166 -15.13 20.96 -11.52
C ALA A 166 -15.40 20.91 -13.02
N LYS A 167 -14.71 21.76 -13.81
CA LYS A 167 -14.78 21.76 -15.27
C LYS A 167 -14.25 20.45 -15.86
N ALA A 168 -13.13 19.93 -15.36
CA ALA A 168 -12.57 18.64 -15.77
C ALA A 168 -13.52 17.47 -15.47
N SER A 169 -14.30 17.58 -14.39
CA SER A 169 -15.38 16.64 -14.04
C SER A 169 -16.70 16.90 -14.78
N ALA A 170 -16.83 17.98 -15.57
CA ALA A 170 -18.08 18.45 -16.15
C ALA A 170 -19.23 18.59 -15.12
N LEU A 171 -18.91 19.19 -13.98
CA LEU A 171 -19.83 19.49 -12.89
C LEU A 171 -19.76 20.98 -12.54
N SER A 172 -20.80 21.48 -11.87
CA SER A 172 -20.72 22.77 -11.18
C SER A 172 -19.72 22.70 -10.02
N ARG A 173 -19.24 23.86 -9.54
CA ARG A 173 -18.27 23.92 -8.42
C ARG A 173 -18.80 23.25 -7.15
N SER A 174 -20.05 23.53 -6.77
CA SER A 174 -20.68 22.95 -5.57
C SER A 174 -20.91 21.46 -5.74
N THR A 175 -21.47 21.03 -6.88
CA THR A 175 -21.72 19.62 -7.17
C THR A 175 -20.42 18.81 -7.18
N PHE A 176 -19.35 19.35 -7.76
CA PHE A 176 -18.04 18.71 -7.74
C PHE A 176 -17.51 18.56 -6.31
N PHE A 177 -17.55 19.64 -5.51
CA PHE A 177 -17.04 19.62 -4.15
C PHE A 177 -17.75 18.56 -3.30
N ASP A 178 -19.08 18.54 -3.33
CA ASP A 178 -19.88 17.59 -2.54
C ASP A 178 -19.68 16.15 -3.00
N ARG A 179 -19.66 15.93 -4.32
CA ARG A 179 -19.44 14.59 -4.90
C ARG A 179 -18.04 14.08 -4.58
N PHE A 180 -17.01 14.90 -4.78
CA PHE A 180 -15.63 14.52 -4.47
C PHE A 180 -15.49 14.16 -2.98
N ARG A 181 -16.02 14.99 -2.07
CA ARG A 181 -15.94 14.70 -0.64
C ARG A 181 -16.66 13.41 -0.26
N ARG A 182 -17.79 13.11 -0.90
CA ARG A 182 -18.55 11.88 -0.68
C ARG A 182 -17.81 10.64 -1.17
N GLU A 183 -17.22 10.68 -2.37
CA GLU A 183 -16.55 9.51 -2.94
C GLU A 183 -15.12 9.30 -2.39
N VAL A 184 -14.37 10.38 -2.17
CA VAL A 184 -12.95 10.34 -1.75
C VAL A 184 -12.78 10.45 -0.24
N GLY A 185 -13.74 11.07 0.47
CA GLY A 185 -13.73 11.24 1.93
C GLY A 185 -13.06 12.53 2.43
N VAL A 186 -12.31 13.23 1.58
CA VAL A 186 -11.61 14.49 1.92
C VAL A 186 -11.97 15.61 0.94
N ARG A 187 -11.61 16.86 1.25
CA ARG A 187 -11.86 17.99 0.34
C ARG A 187 -10.92 17.93 -0.87
N PRO A 188 -11.31 18.43 -2.06
CA PRO A 188 -10.46 18.36 -3.26
C PRO A 188 -9.08 19.00 -3.09
N MET A 189 -9.01 20.20 -2.50
CA MET A 189 -7.72 20.90 -2.29
C MET A 189 -6.87 20.25 -1.19
N GLU A 190 -7.52 19.60 -0.22
CA GLU A 190 -6.84 18.82 0.81
C GLU A 190 -6.22 17.55 0.22
N TYR A 191 -6.93 16.88 -0.68
CA TYR A 191 -6.41 15.76 -1.46
C TYR A 191 -5.18 16.15 -2.28
N LEU A 192 -5.26 17.25 -3.04
CA LEU A 192 -4.13 17.77 -3.83
C LEU A 192 -2.92 18.10 -2.94
N LEU A 193 -3.16 18.73 -1.78
CA LEU A 193 -2.09 19.02 -0.82
C LEU A 193 -1.42 17.72 -0.34
N GLY A 194 -2.20 16.72 0.06
CA GLY A 194 -1.68 15.41 0.48
C GLY A 194 -0.88 14.73 -0.63
N TRP A 195 -1.37 14.80 -1.87
CA TRP A 195 -0.69 14.28 -3.06
C TRP A 195 0.67 14.96 -3.28
N ARG A 196 0.70 16.30 -3.30
CA ARG A 196 1.95 17.08 -3.43
C ARG A 196 2.96 16.76 -2.34
N MET A 197 2.51 16.60 -1.10
CA MET A 197 3.41 16.25 0.00
C MET A 197 3.98 14.84 -0.12
N SER A 198 3.21 13.91 -0.68
CA SER A 198 3.67 12.54 -0.88
C SER A 198 4.72 12.46 -1.99
N LEU A 199 4.53 13.18 -3.10
CA LEU A 199 5.55 13.41 -4.13
C LEU A 199 6.81 14.08 -3.54
N ALA A 200 6.62 15.10 -2.72
CA ALA A 200 7.75 15.81 -2.10
C ALA A 200 8.58 14.91 -1.19
N LYS A 201 7.94 14.04 -0.38
CA LYS A 201 8.64 13.07 0.47
C LYS A 201 9.52 12.14 -0.35
N GLU A 202 9.04 11.70 -1.50
CA GLU A 202 9.79 10.83 -2.39
C GLU A 202 11.02 11.53 -2.98
N LEU A 203 10.84 12.71 -3.57
CA LEU A 203 11.95 13.51 -4.10
C LEU A 203 13.00 13.87 -3.02
N LEU A 204 12.55 14.12 -1.79
CA LEU A 204 13.45 14.39 -0.67
C LEU A 204 14.19 13.14 -0.19
N ARG A 205 13.62 11.94 -0.35
CA ARG A 205 14.28 10.67 0.01
C ARG A 205 15.30 10.24 -1.02
N SER A 206 15.02 10.46 -2.32
CA SER A 206 15.98 10.16 -3.39
C SER A 206 17.25 11.00 -3.21
N GLY A 207 17.09 12.27 -2.83
CA GLY A 207 18.19 13.17 -2.52
C GLY A 207 18.87 13.78 -3.75
N ASP A 208 18.29 13.58 -4.93
CA ASP A 208 18.88 14.02 -6.21
C ASP A 208 18.67 15.51 -6.50
N VAL A 209 17.78 16.15 -5.74
CA VAL A 209 17.31 17.52 -6.01
C VAL A 209 17.30 18.37 -4.75
N SER A 210 17.51 19.68 -4.94
CA SER A 210 17.47 20.64 -3.83
C SER A 210 16.05 20.82 -3.28
N VAL A 211 15.91 21.25 -2.02
CA VAL A 211 14.58 21.54 -1.42
C VAL A 211 13.81 22.62 -2.22
N SER A 212 14.51 23.58 -2.82
CA SER A 212 13.89 24.58 -3.70
C SER A 212 13.31 23.95 -4.96
N GLU A 213 14.07 23.05 -5.58
CA GLU A 213 13.63 22.34 -6.79
C GLU A 213 12.46 21.39 -6.49
N VAL A 214 12.46 20.73 -5.33
CA VAL A 214 11.30 19.95 -4.85
C VAL A 214 10.07 20.85 -4.76
N ALA A 215 10.20 22.05 -4.18
CA ALA A 215 9.09 22.99 -4.05
C ALA A 215 8.47 23.34 -5.42
N GLU A 216 9.31 23.66 -6.40
CA GLU A 216 8.87 23.98 -7.77
C GLU A 216 8.18 22.79 -8.44
N ARG A 217 8.80 21.59 -8.38
CA ARG A 217 8.25 20.36 -8.99
C ARG A 217 6.90 19.95 -8.42
N VAL A 218 6.62 20.27 -7.16
CA VAL A 218 5.32 19.98 -6.51
C VAL A 218 4.37 21.20 -6.49
N GLY A 219 4.69 22.27 -7.24
CA GLY A 219 3.77 23.38 -7.52
C GLY A 219 3.72 24.46 -6.46
N TYR A 220 4.82 24.72 -5.75
CA TYR A 220 4.99 25.87 -4.87
C TYR A 220 5.84 26.94 -5.54
N SER A 221 5.42 28.19 -5.40
CA SER A 221 6.13 29.35 -5.94
C SER A 221 7.40 29.71 -5.17
N SER A 222 7.60 29.14 -3.97
CA SER A 222 8.81 29.36 -3.19
C SER A 222 9.11 28.21 -2.22
N GLN A 223 10.39 28.00 -1.93
CA GLN A 223 10.87 27.06 -0.93
C GLN A 223 10.30 27.34 0.47
N SER A 224 10.12 28.62 0.82
CA SER A 224 9.61 29.01 2.15
C SER A 224 8.14 28.61 2.33
N THR A 225 7.28 28.89 1.34
CA THR A 225 5.88 28.45 1.37
C THR A 225 5.78 26.92 1.42
N PHE A 226 6.59 26.23 0.61
CA PHE A 226 6.66 24.78 0.65
C PHE A 226 7.08 24.25 2.02
N SER A 227 8.15 24.79 2.61
CA SER A 227 8.68 24.33 3.90
C SER A 227 7.66 24.43 5.03
N VAL A 228 6.88 25.52 5.05
CA VAL A 228 5.79 25.70 6.03
C VAL A 228 4.68 24.67 5.82
N ALA A 229 4.24 24.48 4.56
CA ALA A 229 3.19 23.51 4.24
C ALA A 229 3.63 22.07 4.55
N PHE A 230 4.87 21.73 4.21
CA PHE A 230 5.46 20.43 4.48
C PHE A 230 5.59 20.16 5.98
N ALA A 231 6.13 21.11 6.75
CA ALA A 231 6.23 20.96 8.21
C ALA A 231 4.86 20.78 8.86
N ARG A 232 3.85 21.49 8.39
CA ARG A 232 2.47 21.34 8.87
C ARG A 232 1.88 19.96 8.56
N GLN A 233 2.13 19.41 7.37
CA GLN A 233 1.55 18.13 6.95
C GLN A 233 2.32 16.92 7.47
N VAL A 234 3.65 17.04 7.58
CA VAL A 234 4.57 15.93 7.86
C VAL A 234 5.09 15.93 9.31
N GLY A 235 4.98 17.07 10.00
CA GLY A 235 5.44 17.23 11.39
C GLY A 235 6.92 17.53 11.55
N MET A 236 7.68 17.65 10.45
CA MET A 236 9.10 18.01 10.45
C MET A 236 9.48 18.77 9.17
N SER A 237 10.61 19.48 9.19
CA SER A 237 11.06 20.24 8.02
C SER A 237 11.51 19.34 6.85
N PRO A 238 11.43 19.82 5.60
CA PRO A 238 11.91 19.06 4.43
C PRO A 238 13.37 18.61 4.58
N THR A 239 14.23 19.47 5.11
CA THR A 239 15.66 19.17 5.31
C THR A 239 15.87 18.11 6.39
N ALA A 240 15.12 18.16 7.50
CA ALA A 240 15.19 17.13 8.53
C ALA A 240 14.70 15.78 7.98
N TYR A 241 13.64 15.81 7.16
CA TYR A 241 13.10 14.62 6.50
C TYR A 241 14.13 13.98 5.56
N ALA A 242 14.79 14.76 4.71
CA ALA A 242 15.84 14.26 3.80
C ALA A 242 17.06 13.69 4.56
N ARG A 243 17.43 14.28 5.71
CA ARG A 243 18.53 13.78 6.56
C ARG A 243 18.19 12.51 7.33
N GLY A 244 16.91 12.19 7.52
CA GLY A 244 16.45 10.97 8.20
C GLY A 244 16.74 9.67 7.44
N ARG A 245 17.48 9.75 6.32
CA ARG A 245 18.00 8.61 5.56
C ARG A 245 18.90 7.75 6.46
N PRO A 246 18.66 6.44 6.62
CA PRO A 246 19.75 5.56 7.04
C PRO A 246 20.83 5.63 5.96
N VAL A 247 22.05 6.05 6.33
CA VAL A 247 23.19 6.05 5.43
C VAL A 247 23.51 4.60 5.06
N GLY A 248 23.34 4.25 3.77
CA GLY A 248 23.88 3.03 3.16
C GLY A 248 22.94 1.82 3.14
N SER A 249 22.37 1.56 1.96
CA SER A 249 22.32 0.19 1.43
C SER A 249 22.65 0.28 -0.05
N ASP A 250 23.95 0.42 -0.34
CA ASP A 250 24.49 -0.06 -1.61
C ASP A 250 24.18 -1.56 -1.66
N HIS A 251 23.07 -1.90 -2.33
CA HIS A 251 22.80 -3.26 -2.73
C HIS A 251 23.50 -3.47 -4.06
N ASP A 252 24.81 -3.74 -3.99
CA ASP A 252 25.49 -4.55 -4.98
C ASP A 252 24.80 -5.93 -4.99
N PHE A 253 23.87 -6.13 -5.92
CA PHE A 253 23.43 -7.46 -6.33
C PHE A 253 24.43 -7.99 -7.37
N ALA A 254 25.63 -8.33 -6.91
CA ALA A 254 26.45 -9.31 -7.60
C ALA A 254 25.87 -10.69 -7.28
N GLY A 255 25.53 -11.45 -8.33
CA GLY A 255 24.72 -12.66 -8.25
C GLY A 255 25.27 -13.74 -7.31
N ASP A 256 24.35 -14.37 -6.61
CA ASP A 256 24.29 -15.82 -6.55
C ASP A 256 22.81 -16.23 -6.64
N ASP A 257 22.58 -17.20 -7.49
CA ASP A 257 21.28 -17.81 -7.80
C ASP A 257 20.90 -18.76 -6.65
N ASP A 258 19.63 -19.10 -6.61
CA ASP A 258 18.99 -20.09 -5.72
C ASP A 258 18.45 -19.60 -4.35
N GLN A 259 17.18 -19.94 -4.13
CA GLN A 259 16.30 -19.73 -2.96
C GLN A 259 15.82 -18.30 -2.55
N ARG A 260 14.58 -17.97 -2.96
CA ARG A 260 13.62 -17.10 -2.23
C ARG A 260 12.18 -17.67 -2.40
N PRO A 261 11.25 -17.54 -1.42
CA PRO A 261 11.07 -16.39 -0.54
C PRO A 261 11.24 -16.67 0.96
N VAL A 262 11.88 -15.73 1.66
CA VAL A 262 11.87 -15.62 3.13
C VAL A 262 11.07 -14.36 3.48
N LEU A 263 9.96 -14.52 4.20
CA LEU A 263 9.26 -13.41 4.86
C LEU A 263 9.47 -13.53 6.36
N TYR A 264 10.36 -12.68 6.89
CA TYR A 264 10.16 -12.08 8.20
C TYR A 264 11.03 -10.83 8.32
N ARG A 265 10.44 -9.69 8.71
CA ARG A 265 11.20 -8.67 9.44
C ARG A 265 10.38 -8.17 10.60
N SER A 266 10.64 -8.80 11.74
CA SER A 266 10.52 -8.21 13.07
C SER A 266 11.29 -6.89 13.09
N ASP A 267 10.74 -5.83 13.69
CA ASP A 267 11.52 -4.92 14.53
C ASP A 267 10.58 -4.05 15.40
N ARG A 268 10.36 -4.50 16.64
CA ARG A 268 10.40 -3.68 17.87
C ARG A 268 10.12 -4.54 19.10
N TYR A 269 11.16 -5.10 19.70
CA TYR A 269 11.21 -5.31 21.15
C TYR A 269 12.65 -5.17 21.65
N SER A 270 12.89 -4.11 22.43
CA SER A 270 14.08 -3.97 23.27
C SER A 270 13.88 -4.78 24.56
N TRP A 271 14.74 -5.77 24.81
CA TRP A 271 14.83 -6.45 26.10
C TRP A 271 15.63 -5.62 27.10
N PRO A 272 15.19 -5.51 28.38
CA PRO A 272 16.10 -5.16 29.46
C PRO A 272 17.05 -6.34 29.74
N ARG A 273 18.35 -6.06 29.85
CA ARG A 273 19.37 -7.03 30.31
C ARG A 273 19.05 -7.45 31.76
N GLY A 274 19.24 -8.74 32.02
CA GLY A 274 18.71 -9.40 33.22
C GLY A 274 19.52 -9.29 34.52
N GLY A 275 19.18 -10.22 35.40
CA GLY A 275 19.74 -10.51 36.73
C GLY A 275 18.58 -10.84 37.67
N GLY A 276 18.46 -11.97 38.35
CA GLY A 276 19.28 -13.17 38.49
C GLY A 276 18.60 -14.07 39.54
N ILE A 277 18.99 -15.34 39.53
CA ILE A 277 18.58 -16.48 40.38
C ILE A 277 17.21 -17.08 40.06
#